data_AF-A0A8H7YGW3-F1
#
_entry.id   AF-A0A8H7YGW3-F1
#
_cell.length_a   1.000
_cell.length_b   1.000
_cell.length_c   1.000
_cell.angle_alpha   90.00
_cell.angle_beta   90.00
_cell.angle_gamma   90.00
#
_symmetry.space_group_name_H-M   'P 1'
#
loop_
_entity.id
_entity.type
_entity.pdbx_description
1 polymer ?
#
loop_
_entity_poly.entity_id
_entity_poly.type
_entity_poly.pdbx_seq_one_letter_code
_entity_poly.pdbx_strand_id
1 'polypeptide(L)'
;MAYVSKASPSGAPVSGYVKLSQAQLSPQEHTQLLQRYLASISSILPNDPDLLRSVLWHPDLHDGNIFIHEGKISSIIDWQSVWTGPLMLQARTPRLINYNVDIMLKLPENFKELDNGEKERIRDQVSKSIQLYIYEHGTGRRNPLLNKARRQPFGKTLAQLVDFAGNSWDDDILPFRDCLISLERNWSELGTTNPCPFHFSEDEIRQHHEDGEGFNETQDFWDSVEGIVDRSGWTTPENFDTAVDYFSKLREEGLRTLTGEERQDFELQTRRVLRTVSQGKLA
;
A
#
# COMPACT_ATOMS: atom_id res chain seq x y z
N MET A 1 -0.73 1.87 0.95
CA MET A 1 -0.93 1.06 -0.26
C MET A 1 -2.41 0.70 -0.29
N ALA A 2 -3.20 1.31 -1.16
CA ALA A 2 -4.62 1.01 -1.32
C ALA A 2 -4.89 0.95 -2.82
N TYR A 3 -4.95 -0.25 -3.40
CA TYR A 3 -5.09 -0.41 -4.85
C TYR A 3 -6.17 -1.37 -5.29
N VAL A 4 -6.69 -2.22 -4.40
CA VAL A 4 -7.91 -2.98 -4.72
C VAL A 4 -9.09 -2.03 -4.51
N SER A 5 -9.90 -1.83 -5.54
CA SER A 5 -11.19 -1.13 -5.36
C SER A 5 -12.01 -1.95 -4.36
N LYS A 6 -12.52 -1.32 -3.29
CA LYS A 6 -13.40 -2.01 -2.32
C LYS A 6 -14.56 -2.63 -3.11
N ALA A 7 -14.55 -3.95 -3.25
CA ALA A 7 -15.59 -4.70 -3.91
C ALA A 7 -16.71 -4.89 -2.87
N SER A 8 -17.64 -3.93 -2.85
CA SER A 8 -18.79 -3.84 -1.93
C SER A 8 -18.46 -3.60 -0.45
N PRO A 9 -19.33 -2.92 0.32
CA PRO A 9 -19.16 -2.84 1.77
C PRO A 9 -19.44 -4.21 2.40
N SER A 10 -18.43 -4.79 3.05
CA SER A 10 -18.59 -6.01 3.84
C SER A 10 -19.48 -5.69 5.06
N GLY A 11 -20.61 -6.40 5.17
CA GLY A 11 -21.49 -6.37 6.34
C GLY A 11 -21.20 -7.50 7.33
N ALA A 12 -20.11 -8.25 7.14
CA ALA A 12 -19.76 -9.37 7.99
C ALA A 12 -18.95 -8.93 9.22
N PRO A 13 -19.16 -9.56 10.40
CA PRO A 13 -18.30 -9.31 11.55
C PRO A 13 -16.86 -9.71 11.19
N VAL A 14 -15.94 -8.75 11.33
CA VAL A 14 -14.51 -8.93 11.04
C VAL A 14 -13.97 -10.07 11.91
N SER A 15 -13.77 -11.24 11.28
CA SER A 15 -13.03 -12.33 11.89
C SER A 15 -11.58 -11.87 12.02
N GLY A 16 -11.06 -11.78 13.25
CA GLY A 16 -9.69 -11.34 13.53
C GLY A 16 -8.58 -12.22 12.96
N TYR A 17 -8.92 -13.26 12.19
CA TYR A 17 -7.99 -14.10 11.46
C TYR A 17 -7.98 -13.68 9.99
N VAL A 18 -6.91 -13.02 9.55
CA VAL A 18 -6.67 -12.67 8.15
C VAL A 18 -6.60 -13.97 7.34
N LYS A 19 -7.67 -14.26 6.60
CA LYS A 19 -7.74 -15.47 5.77
C LYS A 19 -7.08 -15.18 4.44
N LEU A 20 -5.90 -15.76 4.22
CA LEU A 20 -5.26 -15.73 2.91
C LEU A 20 -6.13 -16.46 1.89
N SER A 21 -6.20 -15.92 0.67
CA SER A 21 -6.88 -16.60 -0.43
C SER A 21 -6.15 -17.91 -0.77
N GLN A 22 -6.86 -18.90 -1.33
CA GLN A 22 -6.20 -20.13 -1.79
C GLN A 22 -5.21 -19.84 -2.93
N ALA A 23 -5.45 -18.78 -3.70
CA ALA A 23 -4.52 -18.29 -4.71
C ALA A 23 -3.18 -17.86 -4.10
N GLN A 24 -3.19 -17.17 -2.95
CA GLN A 24 -1.97 -16.76 -2.25
C GLN A 24 -1.09 -17.94 -1.81
N LEU A 25 -1.70 -19.10 -1.57
CA LEU A 25 -0.99 -20.30 -1.12
C LEU A 25 -0.56 -21.20 -2.29
N SER A 26 -0.81 -20.81 -3.55
CA SER A 26 -0.59 -21.65 -4.73
C SER A 26 0.63 -21.19 -5.54
N PRO A 27 1.80 -21.87 -5.45
CA PRO A 27 2.98 -21.53 -6.25
C PRO A 27 2.71 -21.47 -7.77
N GLN A 28 1.77 -22.28 -8.25
CA GLN A 28 1.36 -22.33 -9.64
C GLN A 28 0.67 -21.03 -10.08
N GLU A 29 -0.17 -20.43 -9.24
CA GLU A 29 -0.82 -19.14 -9.51
C GLU A 29 0.22 -18.02 -9.61
N HIS A 30 1.13 -17.93 -8.63
CA HIS A 30 2.23 -16.95 -8.66
C HIS A 30 3.08 -17.11 -9.93
N THR A 31 3.45 -18.35 -10.27
CA THR A 31 4.28 -18.63 -11.45
C THR A 31 3.58 -18.20 -12.74
N GLN A 32 2.29 -18.45 -12.88
CA GLN A 32 1.52 -18.05 -14.06
C GLN A 32 1.47 -16.52 -14.21
N LEU A 33 1.21 -15.78 -13.13
CA LEU A 33 1.21 -14.31 -13.17
C LEU A 33 2.60 -13.74 -13.49
N LEU A 34 3.67 -14.32 -12.93
CA LEU A 34 5.05 -13.94 -13.25
C LEU A 34 5.39 -14.19 -14.73
N GLN A 35 4.90 -15.28 -15.32
CA GLN A 35 5.07 -15.55 -16.75
C GLN A 35 4.35 -14.50 -17.61
N ARG A 36 3.12 -14.10 -17.24
CA ARG A 36 2.38 -13.00 -17.91
C ARG A 36 3.10 -11.66 -17.80
N TYR A 37 3.68 -11.36 -16.64
CA TYR A 37 4.54 -10.20 -16.43
C TYR A 37 5.77 -10.23 -17.34
N LEU A 38 6.52 -11.33 -17.36
CA LEU A 38 7.72 -11.46 -18.20
C LEU A 38 7.41 -11.35 -19.70
N ALA A 39 6.25 -11.86 -20.13
CA ALA A 39 5.81 -11.77 -21.53
C ALA A 39 5.45 -10.33 -21.96
N SER A 40 5.04 -9.47 -21.02
CA SER A 40 4.52 -8.12 -21.31
C SER A 40 5.52 -7.00 -21.06
N ILE A 41 6.38 -7.11 -20.03
CA ILE A 41 7.17 -5.99 -19.51
C ILE A 41 8.06 -5.32 -20.57
N SER A 42 8.67 -6.11 -21.45
CA SER A 42 9.55 -5.57 -22.51
C SER A 42 8.82 -4.72 -23.54
N SER A 43 7.52 -4.96 -23.74
CA SER A 43 6.70 -4.23 -24.72
C SER A 43 6.15 -2.91 -24.19
N ILE A 44 6.04 -2.77 -22.86
CA ILE A 44 5.37 -1.64 -22.21
C ILE A 44 6.33 -0.63 -21.59
N LEU A 45 7.63 -0.96 -21.53
CA LEU A 45 8.66 -0.01 -21.09
C LEU A 45 8.87 1.09 -22.15
N PRO A 46 8.97 2.36 -21.76
CA PRO A 46 9.22 3.45 -22.70
C PRO A 46 10.62 3.36 -23.28
N ASN A 47 10.76 3.67 -24.58
CA ASN A 47 12.06 3.84 -25.21
C ASN A 47 12.64 5.24 -24.92
N ASP A 48 12.85 5.54 -23.64
CA ASP A 48 13.32 6.84 -23.18
C ASP A 48 14.49 6.68 -22.19
N PRO A 49 15.74 6.95 -22.63
CA PRO A 49 16.93 6.79 -21.79
C PRO A 49 16.89 7.62 -20.50
N ASP A 50 16.22 8.78 -20.51
CA ASP A 50 16.10 9.63 -19.33
C ASP A 50 15.21 8.99 -18.25
N LEU A 51 14.17 8.25 -18.68
CA LEU A 51 13.25 7.55 -17.78
C LEU A 51 13.81 6.22 -17.28
N LEU A 52 14.57 5.55 -18.14
CA LEU A 52 15.20 4.25 -17.85
C LEU A 52 16.53 4.37 -17.12
N ARG A 53 17.09 5.58 -16.97
CA ARG A 53 18.35 5.78 -16.26
C ARG A 53 18.28 5.20 -14.84
N SER A 54 19.39 4.60 -14.42
CA SER A 54 19.53 4.12 -13.05
C SER A 54 19.67 5.30 -12.09
N VAL A 55 18.83 5.33 -11.04
CA VAL A 55 18.89 6.31 -9.96
C VAL A 55 18.83 5.59 -8.62
N LEU A 56 19.42 6.20 -7.59
CA LEU A 56 19.20 5.79 -6.21
C LEU A 56 18.03 6.61 -5.66
N TRP A 57 17.01 5.95 -5.11
CA TRP A 57 15.84 6.60 -4.54
C TRP A 57 15.48 6.00 -3.19
N HIS A 58 15.17 6.83 -2.20
CA HIS A 58 14.77 6.35 -0.88
C HIS A 58 13.36 5.70 -0.95
N PRO A 59 13.21 4.41 -0.64
CA PRO A 59 11.95 3.69 -0.86
C PRO A 59 10.85 4.13 0.11
N ASP A 60 11.21 4.47 1.36
CA ASP A 60 10.24 4.72 2.42
C ASP A 60 10.47 6.06 3.17
N LEU A 61 10.41 7.17 2.44
CA LEU A 61 10.65 8.49 3.04
C LEU A 61 9.41 9.02 3.79
N HIS A 62 9.29 8.65 5.06
CA HIS A 62 8.32 9.17 6.03
C HIS A 62 9.02 9.91 7.19
N ASP A 63 8.24 10.52 8.09
CA ASP A 63 8.71 11.32 9.22
C ASP A 63 9.64 10.56 10.19
N GLY A 64 9.33 9.30 10.50
CA GLY A 64 10.18 8.43 11.32
C GLY A 64 11.58 8.18 10.74
N ASN A 65 11.75 8.38 9.43
CA ASN A 65 13.03 8.23 8.74
C ASN A 65 13.80 9.55 8.55
N ILE A 66 13.29 10.68 9.06
CA ILE A 66 13.89 12.01 8.91
C ILE A 66 14.21 12.62 10.28
N PHE A 67 15.49 12.83 10.56
CA PHE A 67 15.94 13.51 11.77
C PHE A 67 16.10 15.01 11.55
N ILE A 68 15.66 15.80 12.52
CA ILE A 68 15.72 17.26 12.49
C ILE A 68 16.58 17.76 13.66
N HIS A 69 17.54 18.64 13.35
CA HIS A 69 18.34 19.36 14.34
C HIS A 69 18.33 20.85 13.99
N GLU A 70 17.96 21.70 14.96
CA GLU A 70 17.87 23.16 14.78
C GLU A 70 17.02 23.59 13.55
N GLY A 71 15.89 22.91 13.32
CA GLY A 71 14.99 23.21 12.20
C GLY A 71 15.51 22.80 10.82
N LYS A 72 16.60 22.03 10.76
CA LYS A 72 17.17 21.49 9.51
C LYS A 72 17.18 19.97 9.55
N ILE A 73 17.02 19.34 8.38
CA ILE A 73 17.23 17.90 8.24
C ILE A 73 18.69 17.59 8.55
N SER A 74 18.94 16.78 9.58
CA SER A 74 20.27 16.38 10.02
C SER A 74 20.66 15.00 9.51
N SER A 75 19.69 14.09 9.34
CA SER A 75 19.94 12.73 8.84
C SER A 75 18.68 12.16 8.18
N ILE A 76 18.89 11.23 7.24
CA ILE A 76 17.87 10.35 6.66
C ILE A 76 18.39 8.93 6.86
N ILE A 77 17.60 8.09 7.52
CA ILE A 77 17.96 6.69 7.84
C ILE A 77 17.15 5.72 6.98
N ASP A 78 17.25 4.42 7.27
CA ASP A 78 16.42 3.38 6.64
C ASP A 78 16.64 3.21 5.13
N TRP A 79 17.90 3.31 4.73
CA TRP A 79 18.37 3.02 3.37
C TRP A 79 18.47 1.52 3.08
N GLN A 80 18.00 0.65 3.99
CA GLN A 80 17.93 -0.79 3.70
C GLN A 80 16.94 -1.05 2.56
N SER A 81 17.16 -2.11 1.80
CA SER A 81 16.35 -2.44 0.62
C SER A 81 16.39 -1.39 -0.50
N VAL A 82 17.30 -0.41 -0.44
CA VAL A 82 17.54 0.50 -1.56
C VAL A 82 18.19 -0.24 -2.72
N TRP A 83 17.77 0.08 -3.93
CA TRP A 83 18.37 -0.44 -5.16
C TRP A 83 18.51 0.68 -6.18
N THR A 84 19.40 0.49 -7.14
CA THR A 84 19.60 1.43 -8.24
C THR A 84 18.75 1.00 -9.44
N GLY A 85 17.68 1.72 -9.71
CA GLY A 85 16.67 1.33 -10.71
C GLY A 85 16.26 2.43 -11.68
N PRO A 86 15.44 2.12 -12.70
CA PRO A 86 14.86 3.11 -13.60
C PRO A 86 14.14 4.23 -12.84
N LEU A 87 14.41 5.48 -13.19
CA LEU A 87 13.77 6.65 -12.57
C LEU A 87 12.24 6.55 -12.60
N MET A 88 11.66 6.10 -13.71
CA MET A 88 10.20 6.01 -13.84
C MET A 88 9.53 5.06 -12.84
N LEU A 89 10.24 4.03 -12.37
CA LEU A 89 9.72 3.05 -11.41
C LEU A 89 9.85 3.54 -9.97
N GLN A 90 10.82 4.43 -9.73
CA GLN A 90 11.16 4.93 -8.41
C GLN A 90 10.59 6.32 -8.09
N ALA A 91 10.22 7.11 -9.11
CA ALA A 91 9.74 8.48 -8.99
C ALA A 91 8.38 8.58 -8.27
N ARG A 92 8.41 8.50 -6.93
CA ARG A 92 7.22 8.53 -6.06
C ARG A 92 7.11 9.86 -5.32
N THR A 93 5.91 10.17 -4.83
CA THR A 93 5.70 11.24 -3.84
C THR A 93 6.05 10.67 -2.46
N PRO A 94 6.92 11.34 -1.66
CA PRO A 94 7.29 10.88 -0.32
C PRO A 94 6.05 10.64 0.55
N ARG A 95 6.06 9.57 1.35
CA ARG A 95 4.94 9.22 2.23
C ARG A 95 4.59 10.33 3.20
N LEU A 96 5.59 11.10 3.64
CA LEU A 96 5.43 12.29 4.48
C LEU A 96 4.33 13.25 4.01
N ILE A 97 4.10 13.34 2.69
CA ILE A 97 3.15 14.28 2.07
C ILE A 97 2.14 13.59 1.15
N ASN A 98 2.11 12.26 1.15
CA ASN A 98 1.19 11.48 0.31
C ASN A 98 -0.10 11.19 1.08
N TYR A 99 -0.93 12.21 1.25
CA TYR A 99 -2.08 12.19 2.15
C TYR A 99 -3.31 11.41 1.65
N ASN A 100 -3.31 10.98 0.38
CA ASN A 100 -4.46 10.32 -0.24
C ASN A 100 -5.80 11.08 -0.05
N VAL A 101 -5.75 12.42 -0.18
CA VAL A 101 -6.92 13.30 -0.06
C VAL A 101 -7.36 13.83 -1.41
N ASP A 102 -8.65 14.08 -1.55
CA ASP A 102 -9.17 14.89 -2.66
C ASP A 102 -8.59 16.30 -2.57
N ILE A 103 -7.98 16.74 -3.66
CA ILE A 103 -7.28 18.03 -3.71
C ILE A 103 -8.30 19.18 -3.56
N MET A 104 -8.22 19.88 -2.45
CA MET A 104 -9.01 21.07 -2.14
C MET A 104 -8.09 22.24 -1.81
N LEU A 105 -7.91 23.16 -2.75
CA LEU A 105 -6.98 24.31 -2.57
C LEU A 105 -7.65 25.55 -1.95
N LYS A 106 -8.96 25.50 -1.72
CA LYS A 106 -9.74 26.61 -1.17
C LYS A 106 -10.80 26.10 -0.21
N LEU A 107 -11.10 26.89 0.81
CA LEU A 107 -12.24 26.63 1.69
C LEU A 107 -13.55 26.71 0.88
N PRO A 108 -14.54 25.86 1.17
CA PRO A 108 -15.85 25.93 0.53
C PRO A 108 -16.61 27.18 0.99
N GLU A 109 -17.56 27.66 0.19
CA GLU A 109 -18.28 28.91 0.46
C GLU A 109 -19.06 28.87 1.78
N ASN A 110 -19.64 27.70 2.11
CA ASN A 110 -20.39 27.46 3.33
C ASN A 110 -19.50 27.19 4.57
N PHE A 111 -18.17 27.31 4.47
CA PHE A 111 -17.25 26.95 5.55
C PHE A 111 -17.55 27.62 6.89
N LYS A 112 -18.05 28.86 6.88
CA LYS A 112 -18.38 29.61 8.10
C LYS A 112 -19.56 29.02 8.87
N GLU A 113 -20.46 28.32 8.17
CA GLU A 113 -21.72 27.79 8.69
C GLU A 113 -21.56 26.38 9.29
N LEU A 114 -20.42 25.72 9.04
CA LEU A 114 -20.12 24.37 9.51
C LEU A 114 -19.81 24.34 11.02
N ASP A 115 -19.97 23.17 11.64
CA ASP A 115 -19.55 22.95 13.02
C ASP A 115 -18.01 22.94 13.15
N ASN A 116 -17.51 22.95 14.38
CA ASN A 116 -16.07 23.06 14.63
C ASN A 116 -15.28 21.83 14.16
N GLY A 117 -15.85 20.63 14.28
CA GLY A 117 -15.17 19.40 13.86
C GLY A 117 -15.04 19.35 12.35
N GLU A 118 -16.11 19.67 11.63
CA GLU A 118 -16.07 19.73 10.16
C GLU A 118 -15.16 20.86 9.66
N LYS A 119 -15.13 22.00 10.36
CA LYS A 119 -14.18 23.09 10.07
C LYS A 119 -12.74 22.64 10.23
N GLU A 120 -12.43 21.85 11.25
CA GLU A 120 -11.08 21.32 11.48
C GLU A 120 -10.68 20.32 10.39
N ARG A 121 -11.57 19.39 10.05
CA ARG A 121 -11.38 18.42 8.97
C ARG A 121 -11.09 19.10 7.63
N ILE A 122 -11.88 20.10 7.26
CA ILE A 122 -11.68 20.85 6.02
C ILE A 122 -10.37 21.66 6.04
N ARG A 123 -10.02 22.28 7.17
CA ARG A 123 -8.73 23.00 7.29
C ARG A 123 -7.55 22.06 7.10
N ASP A 124 -7.60 20.88 7.72
CA ASP A 124 -6.58 19.84 7.57
C ASP A 124 -6.48 19.38 6.11
N GLN A 125 -7.60 19.05 5.47
CA GLN A 125 -7.64 18.66 4.06
C GLN A 125 -7.06 19.76 3.14
N VAL A 126 -7.43 21.03 3.36
CA VAL A 126 -6.90 22.15 2.59
C VAL A 126 -5.40 22.32 2.82
N SER A 127 -4.94 22.23 4.07
CA SER A 127 -3.51 22.30 4.41
C SER A 127 -2.70 21.21 3.71
N LYS A 128 -3.15 19.96 3.80
CA LYS A 128 -2.57 18.78 3.12
C LYS A 128 -2.54 18.96 1.60
N SER A 129 -3.63 19.44 1.02
CA SER A 129 -3.74 19.72 -0.42
C SER A 129 -2.75 20.79 -0.89
N ILE A 130 -2.62 21.87 -0.12
CA ILE A 130 -1.67 22.95 -0.41
C ILE A 130 -0.22 22.45 -0.35
N GLN A 131 0.12 21.65 0.67
CA GLN A 131 1.47 21.09 0.80
C GLN A 131 1.83 20.18 -0.38
N LEU A 132 0.92 19.26 -0.76
CA LEU A 132 1.10 18.39 -1.91
C LEU A 132 1.24 19.20 -3.20
N TYR A 133 0.38 20.20 -3.41
CA TYR A 133 0.45 21.11 -4.55
C TYR A 133 1.80 21.84 -4.65
N ILE A 134 2.25 22.45 -3.55
CA ILE A 134 3.54 23.17 -3.51
C ILE A 134 4.69 22.21 -3.82
N TYR A 135 4.65 21.01 -3.25
CA TYR A 135 5.68 20.02 -3.49
C TYR A 135 5.72 19.58 -4.96
N GLU A 136 4.59 19.20 -5.54
CA GLU A 136 4.53 18.71 -6.93
C GLU A 136 4.90 19.80 -7.94
N HIS A 137 4.31 20.99 -7.82
CA HIS A 137 4.60 22.10 -8.73
C HIS A 137 6.01 22.65 -8.51
N GLY A 138 6.47 22.75 -7.26
CA GLY A 138 7.82 23.19 -6.93
C GLY A 138 8.89 22.22 -7.43
N THR A 139 8.66 20.92 -7.25
CA THR A 139 9.52 19.85 -7.79
C THR A 139 9.54 19.89 -9.31
N GLY A 140 8.38 20.05 -9.95
CA GLY A 140 8.29 20.06 -11.40
C GLY A 140 9.06 21.21 -12.05
N ARG A 141 9.10 22.38 -11.40
CA ARG A 141 9.89 23.54 -11.86
C ARG A 141 11.40 23.38 -11.65
N ARG A 142 11.82 22.71 -10.57
CA ARG A 142 13.24 22.56 -10.22
C ARG A 142 13.89 21.33 -10.84
N ASN A 143 13.10 20.29 -11.11
CA ASN A 143 13.56 19.02 -11.64
C ASN A 143 12.67 18.57 -12.81
N PRO A 144 12.94 19.09 -14.03
CA PRO A 144 12.17 18.74 -15.22
C PRO A 144 12.18 17.24 -15.53
N LEU A 145 13.28 16.56 -15.20
CA LEU A 145 13.44 15.12 -15.40
C LEU A 145 12.50 14.30 -14.50
N LEU A 146 12.41 14.66 -13.21
CA LEU A 146 11.46 14.04 -12.29
C LEU A 146 10.00 14.36 -12.67
N ASN A 147 9.73 15.57 -13.17
CA ASN A 147 8.41 15.93 -13.69
C ASN A 147 8.03 15.06 -14.90
N LYS A 148 8.99 14.80 -15.81
CA LYS A 148 8.81 13.92 -16.97
C LYS A 148 8.47 12.50 -16.51
N ALA A 149 9.21 11.95 -15.55
CA ALA A 149 8.95 10.62 -15.00
C ALA A 149 7.58 10.50 -14.33
N ARG A 150 7.16 11.50 -13.54
CA ARG A 150 5.83 11.50 -12.90
C ARG A 150 4.67 11.61 -13.87
N ARG A 151 4.88 12.30 -14.99
CA ARG A 151 3.88 12.48 -16.05
C ARG A 151 3.89 11.36 -17.09
N GLN A 152 4.75 10.36 -16.92
CA GLN A 152 4.80 9.22 -17.81
C GLN A 152 3.44 8.53 -17.83
N PRO A 153 2.79 8.37 -19.00
CA PRO A 153 1.57 7.60 -19.12
C PRO A 153 1.76 6.21 -18.51
N PHE A 154 0.80 5.79 -17.68
CA PHE A 154 0.84 4.50 -16.96
C PHE A 154 2.07 4.29 -16.06
N GLY A 155 2.88 5.32 -15.80
CA GLY A 155 4.12 5.18 -15.02
C GLY A 155 3.88 4.62 -13.63
N LYS A 156 2.78 5.02 -12.99
CA LYS A 156 2.33 4.48 -11.70
C LYS A 156 2.00 2.98 -11.78
N THR A 157 1.17 2.58 -12.74
CA THR A 157 0.81 1.17 -12.97
C THR A 157 2.04 0.31 -13.27
N LEU A 158 2.97 0.81 -14.08
CA LEU A 158 4.23 0.12 -14.38
C LEU A 158 5.12 -0.02 -13.14
N ALA A 159 5.26 1.04 -12.35
CA ALA A 159 6.00 1.01 -11.10
C ALA A 159 5.43 -0.05 -10.13
N GLN A 160 4.10 -0.10 -10.00
CA GLN A 160 3.40 -1.07 -9.16
C GLN A 160 3.51 -2.49 -9.67
N LEU A 161 3.38 -2.69 -11.00
CA LEU A 161 3.52 -4.00 -11.61
C LEU A 161 4.89 -4.61 -11.31
N VAL A 162 5.95 -3.80 -11.38
CA VAL A 162 7.32 -4.24 -11.03
C VAL A 162 7.45 -4.50 -9.52
N ASP A 163 6.88 -3.64 -8.68
CA ASP A 163 6.88 -3.79 -7.21
C ASP A 163 6.21 -5.11 -6.79
N PHE A 164 4.99 -5.34 -7.26
CA PHE A 164 4.20 -6.51 -6.91
C PHE A 164 4.76 -7.80 -7.54
N ALA A 165 5.36 -7.75 -8.73
CA ALA A 165 6.05 -8.91 -9.27
C ALA A 165 7.24 -9.32 -8.38
N GLY A 166 7.94 -8.36 -7.78
CA GLY A 166 9.06 -8.61 -6.86
C GLY A 166 8.65 -9.24 -5.54
N ASN A 167 7.46 -8.91 -5.04
CA ASN A 167 7.01 -9.26 -3.68
C ASN A 167 5.71 -10.07 -3.62
N SER A 168 5.20 -10.62 -4.73
CA SER A 168 3.85 -11.25 -4.76
C SER A 168 3.63 -12.34 -3.69
N TRP A 169 4.68 -13.05 -3.27
CA TRP A 169 4.58 -14.06 -2.22
C TRP A 169 4.40 -13.48 -0.81
N ASP A 170 5.02 -12.32 -0.53
CA ASP A 170 5.02 -11.70 0.80
C ASP A 170 3.94 -10.58 0.92
N ASP A 171 3.66 -9.85 -0.17
CA ASP A 171 2.77 -8.68 -0.23
C ASP A 171 1.37 -8.96 -0.83
N ASP A 172 0.99 -10.25 -0.90
CA ASP A 172 -0.24 -10.77 -1.53
C ASP A 172 -0.22 -10.80 -3.09
N ILE A 173 -0.82 -11.84 -3.65
CA ILE A 173 -0.94 -12.11 -5.08
C ILE A 173 -1.99 -11.21 -5.73
N LEU A 174 -3.00 -10.75 -4.97
CA LEU A 174 -4.14 -10.02 -5.52
C LEU A 174 -3.76 -8.67 -6.13
N PRO A 175 -2.96 -7.81 -5.47
CA PRO A 175 -2.49 -6.57 -6.10
C PRO A 175 -1.70 -6.83 -7.39
N PHE A 176 -0.93 -7.93 -7.45
CA PHE A 176 -0.20 -8.31 -8.65
C PHE A 176 -1.14 -8.73 -9.79
N ARG A 177 -2.12 -9.59 -9.48
CA ARG A 177 -3.16 -10.03 -10.42
C ARG A 177 -3.98 -8.85 -10.93
N ASP A 178 -4.38 -7.94 -10.04
CA ASP A 178 -5.15 -6.74 -10.37
C ASP A 178 -4.40 -5.80 -11.33
N CYS A 179 -3.08 -5.64 -11.12
CA CYS A 179 -2.23 -4.88 -12.03
C CYS A 179 -2.17 -5.51 -13.42
N LEU A 180 -2.10 -6.84 -13.54
CA LEU A 180 -2.08 -7.54 -14.83
C LEU A 180 -3.44 -7.50 -15.54
N ILE A 181 -4.55 -7.63 -14.82
CA ILE A 181 -5.91 -7.45 -15.37
C ILE A 181 -6.07 -6.00 -15.88
N SER A 182 -5.64 -5.03 -15.08
CA SER A 182 -5.66 -3.62 -15.49
C SER A 182 -4.76 -3.37 -16.70
N LEU A 183 -3.59 -4.03 -16.77
CA LEU A 183 -2.67 -3.91 -17.89
C LEU A 183 -3.29 -4.44 -19.19
N GLU A 184 -3.94 -5.60 -19.15
CA GLU A 184 -4.66 -6.18 -20.28
C GLU A 184 -5.78 -5.26 -20.78
N ARG A 185 -6.64 -4.78 -19.85
CA ARG A 185 -7.77 -3.90 -20.18
C ARG A 185 -7.33 -2.62 -20.87
N ASN A 186 -6.20 -2.05 -20.44
CA ASN A 186 -5.69 -0.77 -20.96
C ASN A 186 -4.59 -0.96 -22.02
N TRP A 187 -4.37 -2.18 -22.53
CA TRP A 187 -3.23 -2.49 -23.39
C TRP A 187 -3.14 -1.60 -24.64
N SER A 188 -4.27 -1.31 -25.27
CA SER A 188 -4.35 -0.44 -26.45
C SER A 188 -3.92 1.01 -26.19
N GLU A 189 -4.01 1.47 -24.94
CA GLU A 189 -3.66 2.84 -24.54
C GLU A 189 -2.16 2.99 -24.21
N LEU A 190 -1.44 1.87 -24.05
CA LEU A 190 0.00 1.87 -23.73
C LEU A 190 0.90 2.27 -24.91
N GLY A 191 0.32 2.51 -26.10
CA GLY A 191 1.08 2.83 -27.30
C GLY A 191 1.83 1.65 -27.90
N THR A 192 1.47 0.42 -27.51
CA THR A 192 2.05 -0.82 -28.07
C THR A 192 1.42 -1.15 -29.42
N THR A 193 2.23 -1.58 -30.39
CA THR A 193 1.74 -2.07 -31.70
C THR A 193 1.35 -3.54 -31.68
N ASN A 194 1.87 -4.30 -30.72
CA ASN A 194 1.63 -5.74 -30.59
C ASN A 194 0.38 -5.98 -29.74
N PRO A 195 -0.37 -7.08 -29.99
CA PRO A 195 -1.46 -7.48 -29.12
C PRO A 195 -0.95 -7.88 -27.73
N CYS A 196 -1.84 -7.84 -26.73
CA CYS A 196 -1.53 -8.30 -25.38
C CYS A 196 -1.11 -9.79 -25.42
N PRO A 197 0.01 -10.18 -24.80
CA PRO A 197 0.54 -11.54 -24.89
C PRO A 197 -0.23 -12.55 -24.03
N PHE A 198 -1.20 -12.10 -23.23
CA PHE A 198 -2.03 -12.94 -22.38
C PHE A 198 -3.48 -12.44 -22.39
N HIS A 199 -4.39 -13.31 -21.97
CA HIS A 199 -5.79 -12.98 -21.76
C HIS A 199 -6.28 -13.60 -20.46
N PHE A 200 -7.03 -12.85 -19.65
CA PHE A 200 -7.73 -13.41 -18.50
C PHE A 200 -9.11 -13.92 -18.93
N SER A 201 -9.41 -15.17 -18.61
CA SER A 201 -10.75 -15.73 -18.79
C SER A 201 -11.77 -15.10 -17.83
N GLU A 202 -13.05 -15.18 -18.19
CA GLU A 202 -14.14 -14.72 -17.32
C GLU A 202 -14.14 -15.43 -15.96
N ASP A 203 -13.74 -16.70 -15.93
CA ASP A 203 -13.61 -17.48 -14.71
C ASP A 203 -12.48 -16.97 -13.81
N GLU A 204 -11.31 -16.63 -14.38
CA GLU A 204 -10.21 -16.02 -13.62
C GLU A 204 -10.59 -14.64 -13.06
N ILE A 205 -11.33 -13.84 -13.83
CA ILE A 205 -11.83 -12.53 -13.37
C ILE A 205 -12.83 -12.71 -12.23
N ARG A 206 -13.74 -13.68 -12.34
CA ARG A 206 -14.69 -14.00 -11.27
C ARG A 206 -13.95 -14.46 -10.00
N GLN A 207 -12.99 -15.36 -10.14
CA GLN A 207 -12.19 -15.84 -9.01
C GLN A 207 -11.41 -14.69 -8.35
N HIS A 208 -10.85 -13.75 -9.13
CA HIS A 208 -10.19 -12.56 -8.60
C HIS A 208 -11.13 -11.71 -7.73
N HIS A 209 -12.39 -11.57 -8.13
CA HIS A 209 -13.37 -10.84 -7.32
C HIS A 209 -13.71 -11.57 -6.01
N GLU A 210 -13.86 -12.89 -6.04
CA GLU A 210 -14.11 -13.71 -4.85
C GLU A 210 -12.91 -13.67 -3.89
N ASP A 211 -11.69 -13.83 -4.40
CA ASP A 211 -10.46 -13.72 -3.60
C ASP A 211 -10.33 -12.31 -2.98
N GLY A 212 -10.80 -11.28 -3.70
CA GLY A 212 -10.79 -9.88 -3.27
C GLY A 212 -11.66 -9.60 -2.04
N GLU A 213 -12.69 -10.40 -1.75
CA GLU A 213 -13.53 -10.23 -0.56
C GLU A 213 -12.71 -10.43 0.72
N GLY A 214 -11.93 -11.51 0.80
CA GLY A 214 -11.05 -11.77 1.95
C GLY A 214 -9.94 -10.73 2.12
N PHE A 215 -9.42 -10.21 1.00
CA PHE A 215 -8.49 -9.09 1.03
C PHE A 215 -9.15 -7.83 1.60
N ASN A 216 -10.37 -7.50 1.18
CA ASN A 216 -11.11 -6.35 1.69
C ASN A 216 -11.42 -6.47 3.18
N GLU A 217 -11.80 -7.66 3.67
CA GLU A 217 -11.99 -7.92 5.10
C GLU A 217 -10.70 -7.63 5.90
N THR A 218 -9.55 -8.00 5.34
CA THR A 218 -8.24 -7.71 5.93
C THR A 218 -7.95 -6.21 5.95
N GLN A 219 -8.28 -5.49 4.87
CA GLN A 219 -8.14 -4.04 4.84
C GLN A 219 -9.05 -3.37 5.87
N ASP A 220 -10.31 -3.79 5.95
CA ASP A 220 -11.30 -3.26 6.89
C ASP A 220 -10.90 -3.54 8.34
N PHE A 221 -10.30 -4.69 8.63
CA PHE A 221 -9.68 -4.96 9.94
C PHE A 221 -8.63 -3.91 10.28
N TRP A 222 -7.67 -3.66 9.39
CA TRP A 222 -6.61 -2.68 9.64
C TRP A 222 -7.13 -1.26 9.74
N ASP A 223 -8.13 -0.89 8.95
CA ASP A 223 -8.81 0.40 9.04
C ASP A 223 -9.52 0.54 10.41
N SER A 224 -10.08 -0.55 10.95
CA SER A 224 -10.78 -0.52 12.25
C SER A 224 -9.87 -0.31 13.47
N VAL A 225 -8.59 -0.65 13.35
CA VAL A 225 -7.58 -0.48 14.41
C VAL A 225 -6.66 0.72 14.17
N GLU A 226 -6.90 1.48 13.09
CA GLU A 226 -6.13 2.67 12.77
C GLU A 226 -6.18 3.67 13.94
N GLY A 227 -5.01 4.18 14.32
CA GLY A 227 -4.84 5.05 15.48
C GLY A 227 -4.55 4.32 16.79
N ILE A 228 -4.81 3.02 16.89
CA ILE A 228 -4.32 2.17 18.00
C ILE A 228 -3.01 1.52 17.56
N VAL A 229 -3.03 0.79 16.46
CA VAL A 229 -1.86 0.13 15.86
C VAL A 229 -1.89 0.39 14.36
N ASP A 230 -0.75 0.78 13.81
CA ASP A 230 -0.63 0.93 12.37
C ASP A 230 -0.44 -0.42 11.67
N ARG A 231 -0.49 -0.41 10.34
CA ARG A 231 -0.37 -1.62 9.51
C ARG A 231 1.01 -2.30 9.59
N SER A 232 2.02 -1.64 10.14
CA SER A 232 3.33 -2.25 10.41
C SER A 232 3.39 -2.98 11.76
N GLY A 233 2.32 -2.87 12.56
CA GLY A 233 2.29 -3.35 13.93
C GLY A 233 2.87 -2.35 14.94
N TRP A 234 3.16 -1.12 14.53
CA TRP A 234 3.68 -0.08 15.42
C TRP A 234 2.55 0.64 16.15
N THR A 235 2.80 1.06 17.39
CA THR A 235 1.89 1.83 18.22
C THR A 235 2.66 2.86 19.05
N THR A 236 1.99 3.92 19.48
CA THR A 236 2.58 4.91 20.38
C THR A 236 2.63 4.37 21.82
N PRO A 237 3.54 4.88 22.68
CA PRO A 237 3.55 4.51 24.09
C PRO A 237 2.20 4.71 24.79
N GLU A 238 1.45 5.75 24.41
CA GLU A 238 0.13 6.07 24.98
C GLU A 238 -0.93 5.04 24.60
N ASN A 239 -0.82 4.42 23.42
CA ASN A 239 -1.76 3.44 22.91
C ASN A 239 -1.31 1.98 23.14
N PHE A 240 -0.09 1.77 23.67
CA PHE A 240 0.50 0.45 23.84
C PHE A 240 -0.38 -0.51 24.66
N ASP A 241 -0.85 -0.06 25.82
CA ASP A 241 -1.70 -0.91 26.69
C ASP A 241 -3.04 -1.25 26.01
N THR A 242 -3.63 -0.29 25.30
CA THR A 242 -4.87 -0.48 24.52
C THR A 242 -4.65 -1.49 23.38
N ALA A 243 -3.52 -1.40 22.68
CA ALA A 243 -3.13 -2.34 21.64
C ALA A 243 -2.99 -3.76 22.21
N VAL A 244 -2.25 -3.91 23.32
CA VAL A 244 -2.04 -5.21 23.98
C VAL A 244 -3.37 -5.82 24.43
N ASP A 245 -4.26 -5.05 25.04
CA ASP A 245 -5.59 -5.53 25.45
C ASP A 245 -6.43 -5.99 24.25
N TYR A 246 -6.47 -5.19 23.18
CA TYR A 246 -7.20 -5.53 21.95
C TYR A 246 -6.71 -6.85 21.33
N PHE A 247 -5.40 -6.98 21.09
CA PHE A 247 -4.83 -8.18 20.47
C PHE A 247 -4.89 -9.40 21.41
N SER A 248 -4.90 -9.21 22.74
CA SER A 248 -5.11 -10.29 23.70
C SER A 248 -6.52 -10.86 23.61
N LYS A 249 -7.54 -9.99 23.56
CA LYS A 249 -8.95 -10.41 23.37
C LYS A 249 -9.17 -11.09 22.03
N LEU A 250 -8.55 -10.57 20.97
CA LEU A 250 -8.60 -11.16 19.65
C LEU A 250 -7.98 -12.56 19.61
N ARG A 251 -6.86 -12.75 20.33
CA ARG A 251 -6.26 -14.09 20.53
C ARG A 251 -7.18 -15.02 21.31
N GLU A 252 -7.77 -14.56 22.41
CA GLU A 252 -8.68 -15.39 23.22
C GLU A 252 -9.88 -15.87 22.39
N GLU A 253 -10.49 -14.95 21.63
CA GLU A 253 -11.61 -15.27 20.76
C GLU A 253 -11.20 -16.22 19.62
N GLY A 254 -10.08 -15.97 18.96
CA GLY A 254 -9.56 -16.87 17.91
C GLY A 254 -9.26 -18.27 18.45
N LEU A 255 -8.69 -18.40 19.65
CA LEU A 255 -8.48 -19.70 20.30
C LEU A 255 -9.79 -20.37 20.73
N ARG A 256 -10.87 -19.62 20.92
CA ARG A 256 -12.19 -20.18 21.25
C ARG A 256 -12.93 -20.69 20.01
N THR A 257 -12.80 -19.98 18.89
CA THR A 257 -13.58 -20.22 17.66
C THR A 257 -12.88 -21.15 16.67
N LEU A 258 -11.56 -21.07 16.53
CA LEU A 258 -10.80 -21.89 15.58
C LEU A 258 -10.68 -23.34 16.07
N THR A 259 -10.62 -24.25 15.10
CA THR A 259 -10.50 -25.70 15.35
C THR A 259 -9.42 -26.33 14.45
N GLY A 260 -9.00 -27.55 14.77
CA GLY A 260 -8.05 -28.31 13.93
C GLY A 260 -6.68 -27.66 13.78
N GLU A 261 -6.12 -27.76 12.57
CA GLU A 261 -4.81 -27.23 12.18
C GLU A 261 -4.76 -25.70 12.24
N GLU A 262 -5.83 -25.03 11.79
CA GLU A 262 -5.95 -23.56 11.84
C GLU A 262 -5.79 -23.01 13.26
N ARG A 263 -6.36 -23.70 14.27
CA ARG A 263 -6.18 -23.33 15.68
C ARG A 263 -4.74 -23.48 16.14
N GLN A 264 -4.06 -24.55 15.73
CA GLN A 264 -2.68 -24.83 16.13
C GLN A 264 -1.72 -23.78 15.56
N ASP A 265 -1.88 -23.45 14.28
CA ASP A 265 -1.12 -22.41 13.61
C ASP A 265 -1.38 -21.04 14.23
N PHE A 266 -2.64 -20.69 14.47
CA PHE A 266 -2.98 -19.44 15.14
C PHE A 266 -2.36 -19.34 16.54
N GLU A 267 -2.41 -20.42 17.33
CA GLU A 267 -1.82 -20.44 18.66
C GLU A 267 -0.31 -20.17 18.60
N LEU A 268 0.39 -20.82 17.67
CA LEU A 268 1.83 -20.67 17.45
C LEU A 268 2.18 -19.23 17.04
N GLN A 269 1.47 -18.68 16.07
CA GLN A 269 1.71 -17.34 15.54
C GLN A 269 1.44 -16.25 16.59
N THR A 270 0.41 -16.40 17.43
CA THR A 270 0.01 -15.36 18.39
C THR A 270 0.55 -15.59 19.82
N ARG A 271 1.41 -16.61 20.04
CA ARG A 271 1.90 -17.01 21.38
C ARG A 271 2.66 -15.90 22.13
N ARG A 272 3.24 -14.94 21.42
CA ARG A 272 4.12 -13.90 21.99
C ARG A 272 3.38 -12.74 22.68
N VAL A 273 2.07 -12.58 22.46
CA VAL A 273 1.28 -11.46 23.04
C VAL A 273 1.34 -11.43 24.57
N LEU A 274 1.57 -12.58 25.24
CA LEU A 274 1.41 -12.71 26.70
C LEU A 274 2.71 -12.87 27.51
N ARG A 275 3.89 -12.94 26.87
CA ARG A 275 5.15 -13.14 27.62
C ARG A 275 5.76 -11.86 28.19
N THR A 276 5.40 -10.68 27.66
CA THR A 276 6.04 -9.42 28.04
C THR A 276 5.33 -8.73 29.21
N VAL A 277 4.01 -8.87 29.35
CA VAL A 277 3.24 -8.26 30.46
C VAL A 277 3.57 -8.92 31.81
N SER A 278 3.93 -10.21 31.80
CA SER A 278 4.25 -10.97 33.01
C SER A 278 5.70 -10.81 33.51
N GLN A 279 6.56 -10.14 32.74
CA GLN A 279 7.93 -9.82 33.14
C GLN A 279 8.17 -8.31 33.00
N GLY A 280 7.67 -7.55 33.97
CA GLY A 280 8.11 -6.17 34.15
C GLY A 280 9.61 -6.12 34.34
N LYS A 281 10.35 -5.81 33.27
CA LYS A 281 11.73 -5.31 33.26
C LYS A 281 11.99 -4.67 31.89
N LEU A 282 11.64 -3.40 31.79
CA LEU A 282 12.32 -2.46 30.88
C LEU A 282 13.71 -2.18 31.48
N ALA A 283 14.75 -2.43 30.68
CA ALA A 283 16.07 -1.82 30.80
C ALA A 283 16.51 -1.46 29.39
#